data_AF-A0A1C4DVG9-F1
#
_entry.id   AF-A0A1C4DVG9-F1
#
_cell.length_a   1.000
_cell.length_b   1.000
_cell.length_c   1.000
_cell.angle_alpha   90.00
_cell.angle_beta   90.00
_cell.angle_gamma   90.00
#
_symmetry.space_group_name_H-M   'P 1'
#
loop_
_entity.id
_entity.type
_entity.pdbx_description
1 polymer ?
#
loop_
_entity_poly.entity_id
_entity_poly.type
_entity_poly.pdbx_seq_one_letter_code
_entity_poly.pdbx_strand_id
1 'polypeptide(L)' 'MNNPIVTHKGRQYTVRKLADGYHWRLSEVGSARNSFPMNRDQMILAGFGHIVEVKS' A
#
# COMPACT_ATOMS: atom_id res chain seq x y z
N MET A 1 15.18 -4.42 1.04
CA MET A 1 13.95 -3.93 1.68
C MET A 1 12.81 -4.83 1.25
N ASN A 2 12.23 -5.62 2.16
CA ASN A 2 11.04 -6.41 1.85
C ASN A 2 9.82 -5.48 1.95
N ASN A 3 9.19 -5.19 0.81
CA ASN A 3 7.91 -4.49 0.82
C ASN A 3 6.84 -5.50 1.30
N PRO A 4 6.02 -5.14 2.30
CA PRO A 4 4.94 -6.02 2.73
C PRO A 4 3.99 -6.30 1.56
N ILE A 5 3.64 -7.57 1.39
CA ILE A 5 2.58 -8.01 0.49
C ILE A 5 1.29 -8.10 1.30
N VAL A 6 0.23 -7.47 0.81
CA VAL A 6 -1.08 -7.48 1.44
C VAL A 6 -2.12 -8.01 0.47
N THR A 7 -3.02 -8.85 0.98
CA THR A 7 -4.15 -9.37 0.21
C THR A 7 -5.37 -8.51 0.48
N HIS A 8 -5.93 -7.89 -0.56
CA HIS A 8 -7.16 -7.12 -0.49
C HIS A 8 -8.11 -7.53 -1.61
N LYS A 9 -9.34 -7.91 -1.24
CA LYS A 9 -10.39 -8.35 -2.19
C LYS A 9 -9.90 -9.43 -3.18
N GLY A 10 -9.10 -10.38 -2.71
CA GLY A 10 -8.55 -11.48 -3.52
C GLY A 10 -7.36 -11.12 -4.41
N ARG A 11 -6.86 -9.88 -4.36
CA ARG A 11 -5.65 -9.44 -5.08
C ARG A 11 -4.52 -9.14 -4.10
N GLN A 12 -3.29 -9.42 -4.52
CA GLN A 12 -2.10 -9.13 -3.72
C GLN A 12 -1.45 -7.84 -4.18
N TYR A 13 -1.09 -6.98 -3.23
CA TYR A 13 -0.42 -5.72 -3.50
C TYR A 13 0.86 -5.65 -2.69
N THR A 14 1.94 -5.22 -3.34
CA THR A 14 3.12 -4.70 -2.65
C THR A 14 2.84 -3.27 -2.22
N VAL A 15 3.16 -2.95 -0.97
CA VAL A 15 2.97 -1.58 -0.45
C VAL A 15 4.33 -0.97 -0.13
N ARG A 16 4.55 0.25 -0.62
CA ARG A 16 5.77 1.02 -0.36
C ARG A 16 5.43 2.45 0.05
N LYS A 17 5.96 2.90 1.17
CA LYS A 17 5.88 4.33 1.54
C LYS A 17 6.73 5.16 0.58
N LEU A 18 6.16 6.22 0.01
CA LEU A 18 6.84 7.15 -0.88
C LEU A 18 7.80 8.05 -0.10
N ALA A 19 8.74 8.67 -0.81
CA ALA A 19 9.78 9.51 -0.21
C ALA A 19 9.21 10.76 0.49
N ASP A 20 8.01 11.18 0.11
CA ASP A 20 7.29 12.29 0.75
C ASP A 20 6.87 12.00 2.21
N GLY A 21 6.89 10.75 2.65
CA GLY A 21 6.54 10.36 4.01
C GLY A 21 5.05 10.38 4.33
N TYR A 22 4.17 10.70 3.37
CA TYR A 22 2.72 10.82 3.56
C TYR A 22 1.89 9.98 2.60
N HIS A 23 2.50 9.46 1.54
CA HIS A 23 1.84 8.61 0.57
C HIS A 23 2.42 7.20 0.55
N TRP A 24 1.58 6.26 0.14
CA TRP A 24 1.92 4.87 -0.10
C TRP A 24 1.62 4.54 -1.55
N ARG A 25 2.52 3.81 -2.19
CA ARG A 25 2.28 3.23 -3.51
C ARG A 25 1.90 1.78 -3.34
N LEU A 26 0.72 1.43 -3.84
CA LEU A 26 0.29 0.05 -3.99
C LEU A 26 0.62 -0.39 -5.40
N SER A 27 1.25 -1.55 -5.55
CA SER A 27 1.50 -2.16 -6.87
C SER A 27 1.05 -3.61 -6.83
N GLU A 28 0.17 -4.00 -7.74
CA GLU A 28 -0.33 -5.39 -7.82
C GLU A 28 0.83 -6.36 -8.07
N VAL A 29 0.85 -7.47 -7.32
CA VAL A 29 1.83 -8.54 -7.50
C VAL A 29 1.62 -9.17 -8.88
N GLY A 30 2.68 -9.21 -9.69
CA GLY A 30 2.62 -9.71 -11.07
C GLY A 30 2.20 -8.65 -12.11
N SER A 31 1.73 -7.47 -11.69
CA SER A 31 1.39 -6.37 -12.60
C SER A 31 1.82 -5.02 -12.03
N ALA A 32 3.12 -4.73 -12.09
CA ALA A 32 3.68 -3.47 -11.57
C ALA A 32 3.12 -2.20 -12.25
N ARG A 33 2.57 -2.33 -13.47
CA ARG A 33 1.88 -1.24 -14.17
C ARG A 33 0.56 -0.89 -13.50
N ASN A 34 -0.09 -1.85 -12.84
CA ASN A 34 -1.25 -1.58 -12.00
C ASN A 34 -0.78 -1.12 -10.62
N SER A 35 -0.29 0.11 -10.57
CA SER A 35 0.14 0.76 -9.35
C SER A 35 -0.46 2.16 -9.22
N PHE A 36 -0.80 2.54 -8.01
CA PHE A 36 -1.39 3.84 -7.72
C PHE A 36 -0.92 4.36 -6.35
N PRO A 37 -0.76 5.69 -6.21
CA PRO A 37 -0.49 6.31 -4.91
C PRO A 37 -1.78 6.42 -4.10
N MET A 38 -1.65 6.32 -2.78
CA MET A 38 -2.70 6.55 -1.79
C MET A 38 -2.15 7.39 -0.63
N ASN A 39 -2.93 8.36 -0.17
CA ASN A 39 -2.67 9.04 1.10
C ASN A 39 -3.16 8.19 2.30
N ARG A 40 -2.93 8.67 3.53
CA ARG A 40 -3.31 7.94 4.76
C ARG A 40 -4.80 7.61 4.82
N ASP A 41 -5.66 8.56 4.48
CA ASP A 41 -7.11 8.39 4.58
C ASP A 41 -7.61 7.41 3.52
N GLN A 42 -7.08 7.47 2.30
CA GLN A 42 -7.36 6.50 1.24
C GLN A 42 -6.90 5.10 1.64
N MET A 43 -5.75 4.96 2.30
CA MET A 43 -5.28 3.69 2.84
C MET A 43 -6.28 3.13 3.86
N ILE A 44 -6.76 3.95 4.79
CA ILE A 44 -7.74 3.55 5.81
C ILE A 44 -9.06 3.14 5.17
N LEU A 45 -9.60 3.97 4.28
CA LEU A 45 -10.85 3.70 3.57
C LEU A 45 -10.76 2.44 2.69
N ALA A 46 -9.59 2.15 2.14
CA ALA A 46 -9.33 0.94 1.38
C ALA A 46 -9.01 -0.28 2.27
N GLY A 47 -9.05 -0.17 3.60
CA GLY A 47 -8.82 -1.28 4.53
C GLY A 47 -7.34 -1.62 4.78
N PHE A 48 -6.42 -0.74 4.35
CA PHE A 48 -4.98 -0.83 4.60
C PHE A 48 -4.54 -0.06 5.86
N GLY A 49 -5.46 0.23 6.78
CA GLY A 49 -5.19 0.92 8.05
C GLY A 49 -4.04 0.30 8.84
N HIS A 50 -4.01 -1.02 8.92
CA HIS A 50 -2.95 -1.78 9.58
C HIS A 50 -1.54 -1.54 9.01
N ILE A 51 -1.41 -1.11 7.74
CA ILE A 51 -0.10 -0.81 7.14
C ILE A 51 0.39 0.58 7.56
N VAL A 52 -0.54 1.52 7.73
CA VAL A 52 -0.21 2.89 8.13
C VAL A 52 -0.03 3.02 9.64
N GLU A 53 -0.64 2.14 10.43
CA GLU A 53 -0.57 2.13 11.90
C GLU A 53 0.67 1.42 12.45
N VAL A 54 1.21 0.41 11.74
CA VAL A 54 2.42 -0.37 12.14
C VAL A 54 3.72 0.45 12.11
N LYS A 55 3.65 1.74 11.77
CA LYS A 55 4.77 2.68 11.91
C LYS A 55 4.35 3.90 12.75
N SER A 56 4.12 3.68 14.03
CA SER A 56 4.24 4.70 15.08
C SER A 56 5.28 4.23 16.08
#